data_AF-A0A6N7GE94-F1
#
_entry.id   AF-A0A6N7GE94-F1
#
_cell.length_a   1.000
_cell.length_b   1.000
_cell.length_c   1.000
_cell.angle_alpha   90.00
_cell.angle_beta   90.00
_cell.angle_gamma   90.00
#
_symmetry.space_group_name_H-M   'P 1'
#
loop_
_entity.id
_entity.type
_entity.pdbx_description
1 polymer ?
#
loop_
_entity_poly.entity_id
_entity_poly.type
_entity_poly.pdbx_seq_one_letter_code
_entity_poly.pdbx_strand_id
1 'polypeptide(L)'
;MDRPVLHPRLGAGHRRPARAGRGRPDHQRRHRRQHPAQPGHPDRPDRDAAGGRPGRRGGRLSDGDERGVSAEPGAADPAAGRRHRRRAHPPARGGLRVSELRWWERVFEGDDALAYRSFRHRQQRGRRPALLVVDVVSCFVGPPDVDLPTAVAQWPGACGPAAHAALPAIGRLLAAARRGGVPVVHLRPLGADARLLGPTVKGELDGEFAGGRPGAVEFLPAAAPRDGELVVAKPRASAFFHTPVATYLHSLPVDSVVVAGCTTSGCVRATVVDAFSHGFATFVVEQAVFDRSRLSAAVSLYEMDAKYADVVQLDDATGWMEGP
;
A
#
# COMPACT_ATOMS: atom_id res chain seq x y z
N MET A 1 44.40 51.41 10.08
CA MET A 1 43.63 51.85 11.26
C MET A 1 42.48 50.86 11.44
N ASP A 2 42.75 49.59 11.74
CA ASP A 2 43.21 49.00 13.01
C ASP A 2 42.38 49.39 14.23
N ARG A 3 41.50 48.46 14.67
CA ARG A 3 41.22 48.02 16.06
C ARG A 3 39.88 47.21 16.13
N PRO A 4 39.68 46.30 17.11
CA PRO A 4 40.27 44.97 17.14
C PRO A 4 39.25 43.84 17.40
N VAL A 5 39.68 42.60 17.16
CA VAL A 5 39.01 41.34 17.52
C VAL A 5 39.08 41.10 19.04
N LEU A 6 37.97 40.72 19.65
CA LEU A 6 37.89 40.23 21.04
C LEU A 6 37.68 38.71 21.04
N HIS A 7 38.71 37.98 21.49
CA HIS A 7 38.59 36.61 21.99
C HIS A 7 38.43 36.63 23.52
N PRO A 8 37.73 35.65 24.10
CA PRO A 8 38.06 35.14 25.41
C PRO A 8 38.61 33.71 25.32
N ARG A 9 39.78 33.49 25.91
CA ARG A 9 40.37 32.18 26.23
C ARG A 9 40.09 31.81 27.70
N LEU A 10 39.69 30.55 27.87
CA LEU A 10 40.11 29.56 28.89
C LEU A 10 39.84 29.78 30.39
N GLY A 11 39.28 28.72 30.99
CA GLY A 11 39.35 28.35 32.42
C GLY A 11 38.49 27.11 32.66
N ALA A 12 38.99 25.89 32.44
CA ALA A 12 39.76 25.06 33.36
C ALA A 12 39.04 24.71 34.68
N GLY A 13 38.50 23.49 34.73
CA GLY A 13 38.55 22.61 35.90
C GLY A 13 37.38 22.65 36.87
N HIS A 14 36.62 21.55 36.94
CA HIS A 14 36.50 20.76 38.17
C HIS A 14 36.00 19.34 37.84
N ARG A 15 36.72 18.35 38.38
CA ARG A 15 36.45 16.92 38.27
C ARG A 15 35.77 16.42 39.56
N ARG A 16 34.94 15.38 39.37
CA ARG A 16 34.54 14.28 40.29
C ARG A 16 33.37 14.51 41.27
N PRO A 17 32.70 13.43 41.77
CA PRO A 17 33.01 12.00 41.58
C PRO A 17 31.83 11.10 41.12
N ALA A 18 32.23 9.93 40.61
CA ALA A 18 31.39 8.74 40.51
C ALA A 18 31.05 8.18 41.91
N ARG A 19 29.81 7.71 42.10
CA ARG A 19 29.43 6.83 43.20
C ARG A 19 29.03 5.47 42.65
N ALA A 20 29.77 4.46 43.12
CA ALA A 20 29.45 3.06 42.99
C ALA A 20 28.54 2.61 44.14
N GLY A 21 27.62 1.69 43.83
CA GLY A 21 27.34 0.56 44.72
C GLY A 21 25.94 0.48 45.33
N ARG A 22 25.40 -0.75 45.22
CA ARG A 22 24.29 -1.39 45.99
C ARG A 22 22.89 -1.07 45.44
N GLY A 23 22.02 -2.02 45.13
CA GLY A 23 22.02 -3.47 45.19
C GLY A 23 20.71 -3.96 44.58
N ARG A 24 20.72 -5.17 44.01
CA ARG A 24 19.48 -5.86 43.58
C ARG A 24 18.60 -6.15 44.80
N PRO A 25 17.27 -6.08 44.67
CA PRO A 25 16.40 -6.98 45.38
C PRO A 25 15.69 -7.94 44.43
N ASP A 26 15.94 -9.20 44.75
CA ASP A 26 15.14 -10.41 44.64
C ASP A 26 13.74 -10.40 43.99
N HIS A 27 13.52 -11.55 43.35
CA HIS A 27 12.26 -12.09 42.91
C HIS A 27 11.17 -12.00 43.99
N GLN A 28 10.08 -11.31 43.67
CA GLN A 28 8.78 -11.60 44.29
C GLN A 28 7.73 -11.86 43.22
N ARG A 29 7.42 -13.15 43.07
CA ARG A 29 6.15 -13.69 42.59
C ARG A 29 5.00 -12.82 43.09
N ARG A 30 4.20 -12.27 42.18
CA ARG A 30 2.85 -11.80 42.49
C ARG A 30 1.82 -12.59 41.70
N HIS A 31 1.38 -13.65 42.36
CA HIS A 31 0.02 -14.17 42.43
C HIS A 31 -0.88 -13.95 41.20
N ARG A 32 -1.00 -15.01 40.39
CA ARG A 32 -2.27 -15.36 39.72
C ARG A 32 -3.39 -15.33 40.77
N ARG A 33 -4.31 -14.37 40.66
CA ARG A 33 -5.60 -14.48 41.34
C ARG A 33 -6.45 -15.48 40.56
N GLN A 34 -6.49 -16.70 41.09
CA GLN A 34 -7.48 -17.71 40.76
C GLN A 34 -8.79 -17.29 41.43
N HIS A 35 -9.88 -17.17 40.66
CA HIS A 35 -11.22 -17.11 41.22
C HIS A 35 -11.67 -18.52 41.60
N PRO A 36 -12.32 -18.72 42.76
CA PRO A 36 -12.75 -20.04 43.22
C PRO A 36 -14.02 -20.50 42.48
N ALA A 37 -14.04 -21.80 42.16
CA ALA A 37 -15.22 -22.53 41.73
C ALA A 37 -16.11 -22.88 42.93
N GLN A 38 -17.43 -22.91 42.74
CA GLN A 38 -18.44 -23.53 43.62
C GLN A 38 -19.61 -24.10 42.75
N PRO A 39 -20.39 -25.09 43.24
CA PRO A 39 -20.70 -26.33 42.50
C PRO A 39 -22.19 -26.61 42.14
N GLY A 40 -22.39 -27.52 41.16
CA GLY A 40 -23.43 -28.59 41.00
C GLY A 40 -24.93 -28.24 40.92
N HIS A 41 -25.57 -28.32 39.73
CA HIS A 41 -26.41 -29.43 39.17
C HIS A 41 -27.92 -29.36 39.56
N PRO A 42 -28.93 -29.82 38.75
CA PRO A 42 -28.97 -31.08 37.99
C PRO A 42 -29.51 -31.04 36.52
N ASP A 43 -29.23 -32.15 35.84
CA ASP A 43 -29.73 -32.81 34.61
C ASP A 43 -30.84 -32.24 33.67
N ARG A 44 -30.48 -32.28 32.36
CA ARG A 44 -31.19 -32.78 31.13
C ARG A 44 -32.41 -32.04 30.54
N PRO A 45 -32.82 -32.28 29.26
CA PRO A 45 -32.21 -33.07 28.17
C PRO A 45 -32.04 -32.30 26.81
N ASP A 46 -31.36 -32.95 25.87
CA ASP A 46 -31.32 -32.63 24.42
C ASP A 46 -32.71 -32.43 23.80
N ARG A 47 -32.82 -31.46 22.88
CA ARG A 47 -33.48 -31.62 21.56
C ARG A 47 -33.40 -30.37 20.68
N ASP A 48 -33.32 -30.67 19.39
CA ASP A 48 -33.24 -29.82 18.21
C ASP A 48 -34.30 -28.71 18.07
N ALA A 49 -33.96 -27.83 17.11
CA ALA A 49 -34.84 -27.08 16.20
C ALA A 49 -35.06 -25.58 16.48
N ALA A 50 -34.43 -24.79 15.61
CA ALA A 50 -34.96 -23.66 14.86
C ALA A 50 -35.90 -22.65 15.55
N GLY A 51 -35.47 -21.38 15.55
CA GLY A 51 -36.36 -20.23 15.29
C GLY A 51 -36.36 -19.11 16.32
N GLY A 52 -35.95 -17.91 15.88
CA GLY A 52 -36.32 -16.61 16.47
C GLY A 52 -36.24 -15.54 15.37
N ARG A 53 -37.35 -14.97 14.87
CA ARG A 53 -38.21 -13.86 15.40
C ARG A 53 -37.55 -12.47 15.25
N PRO A 54 -38.30 -11.33 15.29
CA PRO A 54 -39.74 -11.07 15.07
C PRO A 54 -40.01 -9.84 14.14
N GLY A 55 -41.25 -9.59 13.69
CA GLY A 55 -42.07 -8.52 14.29
C GLY A 55 -43.20 -8.00 13.37
N ARG A 56 -44.36 -7.76 13.99
CA ARG A 56 -45.71 -7.56 13.42
C ARG A 56 -46.08 -6.08 13.16
N ARG A 57 -47.06 -5.86 12.25
CA ARG A 57 -48.31 -5.05 12.36
C ARG A 57 -48.98 -5.10 10.95
N GLY A 58 -50.15 -5.72 10.69
CA GLY A 58 -51.51 -5.45 11.20
C GLY A 58 -52.12 -4.28 10.40
N GLY A 59 -53.21 -4.36 9.62
CA GLY A 59 -54.15 -5.41 9.23
C GLY A 59 -55.37 -4.77 8.49
N ARG A 60 -56.23 -5.61 7.89
CA ARG A 60 -57.69 -5.41 7.56
C ARG A 60 -58.02 -4.31 6.51
N LEU A 61 -59.05 -4.35 5.65
CA LEU A 61 -60.22 -5.19 5.29
C LEU A 61 -60.73 -4.70 3.91
N SER A 62 -61.18 -5.60 3.03
CA SER A 62 -62.55 -5.73 2.44
C SER A 62 -62.93 -4.87 1.21
N ASP A 63 -63.31 -5.60 0.15
CA ASP A 63 -64.37 -5.45 -0.86
C ASP A 63 -65.03 -4.08 -1.16
N GLY A 64 -65.27 -3.86 -2.45
CA GLY A 64 -66.37 -3.05 -2.94
C GLY A 64 -66.05 -2.23 -4.17
N ASP A 65 -66.51 -2.73 -5.33
CA ASP A 65 -67.20 -2.06 -6.43
C ASP A 65 -66.99 -0.54 -6.65
N GLU A 66 -66.85 -0.11 -7.92
CA GLU A 66 -67.56 1.05 -8.52
C GLU A 66 -67.02 1.36 -9.94
N ARG A 67 -67.87 1.07 -10.92
CA ARG A 67 -68.33 1.91 -12.05
C ARG A 67 -67.37 2.91 -12.71
N GLY A 68 -67.30 2.80 -14.04
CA GLY A 68 -66.60 3.73 -14.92
C GLY A 68 -67.25 5.10 -15.09
N VAL A 69 -66.46 6.01 -15.67
CA VAL A 69 -66.92 7.21 -16.37
C VAL A 69 -66.06 7.40 -17.61
N SER A 70 -66.77 7.54 -18.72
CA SER A 70 -66.36 7.73 -20.11
C SER A 70 -65.72 9.09 -20.38
N ALA A 71 -64.83 9.18 -21.38
CA ALA A 71 -64.83 10.21 -22.43
C ALA A 71 -63.72 9.94 -23.46
N GLU A 72 -64.12 9.82 -24.72
CA GLU A 72 -63.28 9.62 -25.92
C GLU A 72 -62.71 10.96 -26.49
N PRO A 73 -62.30 11.06 -27.78
CA PRO A 73 -61.01 10.69 -28.35
C PRO A 73 -60.33 11.89 -29.06
N GLY A 74 -59.06 11.80 -29.44
CA GLY A 74 -58.53 12.77 -30.39
C GLY A 74 -57.02 12.79 -30.63
N ALA A 75 -56.67 12.43 -31.87
CA ALA A 75 -55.49 12.85 -32.64
C ALA A 75 -54.10 12.29 -32.28
N ALA A 76 -53.55 11.58 -33.25
CA ALA A 76 -52.20 11.06 -33.32
C ALA A 76 -51.14 12.15 -33.59
N ASP A 77 -49.91 11.91 -33.14
CA ASP A 77 -48.70 12.41 -33.81
C ASP A 77 -47.56 11.36 -33.69
N PRO A 78 -46.85 10.99 -34.77
CA PRO A 78 -45.89 9.89 -34.80
C PRO A 78 -44.45 10.41 -34.69
N ALA A 79 -43.68 9.95 -33.70
CA ALA A 79 -42.23 10.13 -33.71
C ALA A 79 -41.46 9.04 -32.97
N ALA A 80 -40.97 8.10 -33.77
CA ALA A 80 -39.62 7.53 -33.73
C ALA A 80 -39.07 7.00 -32.38
N GLY A 81 -39.14 5.67 -32.26
CA GLY A 81 -38.44 4.91 -31.22
C GLY A 81 -36.93 5.15 -31.19
N ARG A 82 -36.42 5.41 -29.98
CA ARG A 82 -34.98 5.29 -29.68
C ARG A 82 -34.77 4.01 -28.88
N ARG A 83 -34.50 2.92 -29.60
CA ARG A 83 -33.92 1.70 -29.02
C ARG A 83 -32.55 2.06 -28.46
N HIS A 84 -32.35 1.87 -27.15
CA HIS A 84 -31.03 1.91 -26.53
C HIS A 84 -30.11 0.92 -27.25
N ARG A 85 -29.21 1.42 -28.09
CA ARG A 85 -28.13 0.61 -28.67
C ARG A 85 -27.22 0.21 -27.51
N ARG A 86 -27.31 -1.05 -27.06
CA ARG A 86 -26.26 -1.67 -26.26
C ARG A 86 -24.95 -1.50 -27.02
N ARG A 87 -23.97 -0.81 -26.43
CA ARG A 87 -22.61 -0.77 -26.97
C ARG A 87 -22.10 -2.20 -27.02
N ALA A 88 -21.84 -2.70 -28.23
CA ALA A 88 -21.19 -3.99 -28.41
C ALA A 88 -19.82 -3.94 -27.73
N HIS A 89 -19.56 -4.91 -26.85
CA HIS A 89 -18.20 -5.17 -26.38
C HIS A 89 -17.35 -5.59 -27.59
N PRO A 90 -16.12 -5.07 -27.72
CA PRO A 90 -15.20 -5.58 -28.73
C PRO A 90 -14.95 -7.08 -28.47
N PRO A 91 -14.72 -7.89 -29.52
CA PRO A 91 -14.49 -9.32 -29.35
C PRO A 91 -13.26 -9.54 -28.48
N ALA A 92 -13.32 -10.60 -27.66
CA ALA A 92 -12.19 -11.12 -26.92
C ALA A 92 -11.02 -11.33 -27.89
N ARG A 93 -9.95 -10.56 -27.78
CA ARG A 93 -8.70 -10.94 -28.44
C ARG A 93 -8.19 -12.22 -27.77
N GLY A 94 -7.75 -13.16 -28.61
CA GLY A 94 -7.40 -14.54 -28.24
C GLY A 94 -6.49 -14.64 -27.02
N GLY A 95 -6.71 -15.69 -26.22
CA GLY A 95 -5.91 -15.98 -25.05
C GLY A 95 -4.43 -16.00 -25.41
N LEU A 96 -3.63 -15.26 -24.64
CA LEU A 96 -2.18 -15.29 -24.73
C LEU A 96 -1.70 -16.73 -24.55
N ARG A 97 -0.69 -17.14 -25.32
CA ARG A 97 -0.06 -18.44 -25.10
C ARG A 97 0.59 -18.45 -23.71
N VAL A 98 0.57 -19.57 -22.99
CA VAL A 98 1.15 -19.69 -21.64
C VAL A 98 2.62 -19.24 -21.58
N SER A 99 3.36 -19.37 -22.69
CA SER A 99 4.74 -18.88 -22.83
C SER A 99 4.90 -17.35 -22.87
N GLU A 100 3.84 -16.62 -23.17
CA GLU A 100 3.81 -15.15 -23.26
C GLU A 100 3.30 -14.49 -21.96
N LEU A 101 2.76 -15.29 -21.02
CA LEU A 101 2.26 -14.80 -19.73
C LEU A 101 3.41 -14.39 -18.80
N ARG A 102 3.21 -13.24 -18.14
CA ARG A 102 4.09 -12.80 -17.04
C ARG A 102 4.12 -13.84 -15.93
N TRP A 103 5.21 -13.89 -15.17
CA TRP A 103 5.35 -14.90 -14.11
C TRP A 103 4.24 -14.81 -13.05
N TRP A 104 3.70 -13.61 -12.81
CA TRP A 104 2.63 -13.36 -11.84
C TRP A 104 1.22 -13.64 -12.40
N GLU A 105 1.03 -13.63 -13.73
CA GLU A 105 -0.26 -13.96 -14.35
C GLU A 105 -0.59 -15.45 -14.22
N ARG A 106 0.44 -16.30 -14.11
CA ARG A 106 0.29 -17.76 -13.97
C ARG A 106 -0.34 -18.20 -12.66
N VAL A 107 -0.58 -17.28 -11.72
CA VAL A 107 -1.27 -17.58 -10.46
C VAL A 107 -2.79 -17.54 -10.62
N PHE A 108 -3.31 -16.89 -11.66
CA PHE A 108 -4.75 -16.74 -11.90
C PHE A 108 -5.11 -17.48 -13.19
N GLU A 109 -5.68 -18.66 -13.05
CA GLU A 109 -6.14 -19.51 -14.15
C GLU A 109 -7.64 -19.79 -14.01
N GLY A 110 -8.28 -20.28 -15.08
CA GLY A 110 -9.69 -20.68 -15.06
C GLY A 110 -10.66 -19.56 -14.64
N ASP A 111 -11.51 -19.86 -13.66
CA ASP A 111 -12.58 -18.97 -13.20
C ASP A 111 -12.05 -17.67 -12.58
N ASP A 112 -10.88 -17.72 -11.93
CA ASP A 112 -10.24 -16.54 -11.36
C ASP A 112 -9.81 -15.57 -12.47
N ALA A 113 -9.22 -16.07 -13.56
CA ALA A 113 -8.87 -15.24 -14.70
C ALA A 113 -10.14 -14.62 -15.35
N LEU A 114 -11.22 -15.40 -15.45
CA LEU A 114 -12.50 -14.96 -15.99
C LEU A 114 -13.12 -13.84 -15.13
N ALA A 115 -13.07 -13.96 -13.80
CA ALA A 115 -13.66 -13.00 -12.87
C ALA A 115 -13.06 -11.59 -12.99
N TYR A 116 -11.78 -11.49 -13.36
CA TYR A 116 -11.07 -10.21 -13.51
C TYR A 116 -11.16 -9.60 -14.91
N ARG A 117 -11.68 -10.33 -15.89
CA ARG A 117 -11.67 -9.93 -17.30
C ARG A 117 -12.37 -8.58 -17.55
N SER A 118 -13.45 -8.30 -16.84
CA SER A 118 -14.23 -7.06 -17.00
C SER A 118 -13.56 -5.83 -16.37
N PHE A 119 -12.59 -6.04 -15.48
CA PHE A 119 -11.89 -4.94 -14.79
C PHE A 119 -10.64 -4.49 -15.54
N ARG A 120 -9.99 -5.40 -16.28
CA ARG A 120 -8.76 -5.12 -17.02
C ARG A 120 -8.96 -3.99 -18.05
N HIS A 121 -8.39 -2.83 -17.75
CA HIS A 121 -8.38 -1.66 -18.61
C HIS A 121 -6.99 -1.01 -18.59
N ARG A 122 -6.45 -0.67 -19.77
CA ARG A 122 -5.15 0.00 -19.90
C ARG A 122 -5.28 1.50 -19.70
N GLN A 123 -4.46 2.08 -18.85
CA GLN A 123 -4.49 3.51 -18.57
C GLN A 123 -3.70 4.27 -19.64
N GLN A 124 -4.15 5.47 -19.97
CA GLN A 124 -3.41 6.33 -20.87
C GLN A 124 -2.21 6.92 -20.11
N ARG A 125 -1.00 6.78 -20.67
CA ARG A 125 0.17 7.49 -20.14
C ARG A 125 -0.02 8.98 -20.23
N GLY A 126 0.21 9.65 -19.12
CA GLY A 126 0.33 11.09 -19.05
C GLY A 126 1.64 11.61 -19.65
N ARG A 127 1.72 12.92 -19.76
CA ARG A 127 2.88 13.65 -20.30
C ARG A 127 3.82 14.17 -19.21
N ARG A 128 3.40 14.12 -17.95
CA ARG A 128 4.12 14.65 -16.79
C ARG A 128 4.15 13.57 -15.69
N PRO A 129 4.95 12.50 -15.88
CA PRO A 129 5.08 11.48 -14.87
C PRO A 129 5.79 12.02 -13.61
N ALA A 130 5.61 11.33 -12.49
CA ALA A 130 6.49 11.39 -11.33
C ALA A 130 6.87 9.98 -10.88
N LEU A 131 8.07 9.79 -10.35
CA LEU A 131 8.54 8.52 -9.81
C LEU A 131 8.37 8.49 -8.29
N LEU A 132 7.63 7.49 -7.78
CA LEU A 132 7.47 7.21 -6.35
C LEU A 132 8.30 5.99 -5.97
N VAL A 133 9.31 6.18 -5.11
CA VAL A 133 10.19 5.10 -4.63
C VAL A 133 9.82 4.78 -3.18
N VAL A 134 9.10 3.67 -3.00
CA VAL A 134 8.44 3.32 -1.74
C VAL A 134 9.33 2.45 -0.86
N ASP A 135 9.73 2.94 0.31
CA ASP A 135 10.33 2.17 1.41
C ASP A 135 11.55 1.30 1.03
N VAL A 136 12.43 1.79 0.16
CA VAL A 136 13.70 1.12 -0.17
C VAL A 136 14.74 1.44 0.90
N VAL A 137 14.50 0.89 2.10
CA VAL A 137 15.28 1.17 3.33
C VAL A 137 15.82 -0.11 3.98
N SER A 138 16.83 0.04 4.83
CA SER A 138 17.62 -1.05 5.42
C SER A 138 16.78 -2.20 5.99
N CYS A 139 15.74 -1.89 6.79
CA CYS A 139 14.93 -2.93 7.44
C CYS A 139 14.04 -3.74 6.48
N PHE A 140 13.78 -3.23 5.28
CA PHE A 140 13.00 -3.94 4.25
C PHE A 140 13.87 -4.63 3.21
N VAL A 141 15.06 -4.11 2.95
CA VAL A 141 16.00 -4.76 2.02
C VAL A 141 16.75 -5.89 2.71
N GLY A 142 17.28 -5.63 3.89
CA GLY A 142 18.16 -6.57 4.61
C GLY A 142 19.60 -6.58 4.06
N PRO A 143 20.51 -7.31 4.70
CA PRO A 143 21.90 -7.43 4.26
C PRO A 143 22.00 -8.14 2.88
N PRO A 144 23.04 -7.84 2.08
CA PRO A 144 23.30 -8.56 0.83
C PRO A 144 23.78 -9.99 1.08
N ASP A 145 23.68 -10.83 0.05
CA ASP A 145 24.31 -12.16 0.00
C ASP A 145 23.93 -13.14 1.12
N VAL A 146 22.72 -13.01 1.69
CA VAL A 146 22.15 -13.96 2.65
C VAL A 146 20.77 -14.44 2.21
N ASP A 147 20.35 -15.59 2.75
CA ASP A 147 19.00 -16.10 2.54
C ASP A 147 17.93 -15.30 3.32
N LEU A 148 16.66 -15.51 2.97
CA LEU A 148 15.55 -14.80 3.60
C LEU A 148 15.47 -15.04 5.12
N PRO A 149 15.60 -16.28 5.65
CA PRO A 149 15.62 -16.50 7.10
C PRO A 149 16.70 -15.69 7.83
N THR A 150 17.92 -15.64 7.29
CA THR A 150 19.02 -14.85 7.87
C THR A 150 18.72 -13.35 7.81
N ALA A 151 18.21 -12.86 6.68
CA ALA A 151 17.81 -11.46 6.55
C ALA A 151 16.70 -11.09 7.55
N VAL A 152 15.69 -11.94 7.72
CA VAL A 152 14.58 -11.77 8.66
C VAL A 152 15.04 -11.82 10.12
N ALA A 153 16.00 -12.68 10.45
CA ALA A 153 16.59 -12.73 11.78
C ALA A 153 17.30 -11.41 12.15
N GLN A 154 17.93 -10.74 11.18
CA GLN A 154 18.51 -9.41 11.41
C GLN A 154 17.45 -8.31 11.41
N TRP A 155 16.54 -8.35 10.44
CA TRP A 155 15.50 -7.37 10.19
C TRP A 155 14.17 -8.08 9.92
N PRO A 156 13.25 -8.15 10.89
CA PRO A 156 11.99 -8.89 10.73
C PRO A 156 11.14 -8.46 9.52
N GLY A 157 11.29 -7.21 9.08
CA GLY A 157 10.64 -6.67 7.89
C GLY A 157 11.29 -7.04 6.55
N ALA A 158 12.47 -7.68 6.54
CA ALA A 158 13.27 -7.86 5.33
C ALA A 158 12.58 -8.69 4.26
N CYS A 159 12.90 -8.35 3.01
CA CYS A 159 12.57 -9.11 1.81
C CYS A 159 13.78 -9.85 1.23
N GLY A 160 14.99 -9.58 1.73
CA GLY A 160 16.20 -10.36 1.48
C GLY A 160 16.53 -10.46 -0.02
N PRO A 161 16.79 -11.67 -0.57
CA PRO A 161 17.20 -11.85 -1.96
C PRO A 161 16.29 -11.17 -2.99
N ALA A 162 14.98 -11.14 -2.75
CA ALA A 162 14.03 -10.49 -3.66
C ALA A 162 14.22 -8.97 -3.72
N ALA A 163 14.57 -8.33 -2.60
CA ALA A 163 14.89 -6.91 -2.57
C ALA A 163 16.16 -6.60 -3.36
N HIS A 164 17.23 -7.35 -3.09
CA HIS A 164 18.52 -7.17 -3.77
C HIS A 164 18.43 -7.39 -5.28
N ALA A 165 17.61 -8.35 -5.72
CA ALA A 165 17.33 -8.57 -7.14
C ALA A 165 16.64 -7.36 -7.82
N ALA A 166 15.83 -6.58 -7.09
CA ALA A 166 15.12 -5.41 -7.62
C ALA A 166 15.96 -4.12 -7.58
N LEU A 167 17.00 -4.03 -6.74
CA LEU A 167 17.82 -2.81 -6.59
C LEU A 167 18.43 -2.30 -7.91
N PRO A 168 18.96 -3.14 -8.82
CA PRO A 168 19.46 -2.66 -10.11
C PRO A 168 18.38 -1.99 -10.96
N ALA A 169 17.16 -2.53 -10.96
CA ALA A 169 16.03 -1.97 -11.68
C ALA A 169 15.58 -0.62 -11.09
N ILE A 170 15.53 -0.51 -9.75
CA ILE A 170 15.24 0.74 -9.04
C ILE A 170 16.29 1.81 -9.39
N GLY A 171 17.58 1.45 -9.39
CA GLY A 171 18.66 2.35 -9.78
C GLY A 171 18.51 2.85 -11.23
N ARG A 172 18.12 1.98 -12.16
CA ARG A 172 17.83 2.33 -13.56
C ARG A 172 16.65 3.30 -13.69
N LEU A 173 15.55 3.07 -12.94
CA LEU A 173 14.41 3.99 -12.93
C LEU A 173 14.79 5.37 -12.40
N LEU A 174 15.51 5.42 -11.27
CA LEU A 174 15.99 6.69 -10.72
C LEU A 174 16.86 7.43 -11.72
N ALA A 175 17.79 6.73 -12.37
CA ALA A 175 18.67 7.33 -13.36
C ALA A 175 17.89 7.89 -14.57
N ALA A 176 16.91 7.15 -15.07
CA ALA A 176 16.02 7.58 -16.16
C ALA A 176 15.17 8.80 -15.76
N ALA A 177 14.53 8.76 -14.59
CA ALA A 177 13.74 9.87 -14.07
C ALA A 177 14.59 11.15 -13.95
N ARG A 178 15.81 11.03 -13.40
CA ARG A 178 16.75 12.14 -13.26
C ARG A 178 17.21 12.70 -14.61
N ARG A 179 17.46 11.85 -15.60
CA ARG A 179 17.81 12.28 -16.97
C ARG A 179 16.67 13.04 -17.64
N GLY A 180 15.44 12.56 -17.49
CA GLY A 180 14.25 13.18 -18.08
C GLY A 180 13.66 14.35 -17.29
N GLY A 181 14.26 14.74 -16.16
CA GLY A 181 13.73 15.80 -15.30
C GLY A 181 12.39 15.42 -14.62
N VAL A 182 12.09 14.14 -14.52
CA VAL A 182 10.89 13.61 -13.87
C VAL A 182 11.01 13.78 -12.35
N PRO A 183 10.02 14.40 -11.67
CA PRO A 183 10.04 14.53 -10.22
C PRO A 183 10.15 13.17 -9.53
N VAL A 184 11.06 13.08 -8.55
CA VAL A 184 11.25 11.87 -7.72
C VAL A 184 10.80 12.15 -6.30
N VAL A 185 9.98 11.25 -5.75
CA VAL A 185 9.57 11.24 -4.35
C VAL A 185 10.05 9.94 -3.71
N HIS A 186 10.83 10.07 -2.63
CA HIS A 186 11.32 8.96 -1.83
C HIS A 186 10.51 8.84 -0.56
N LEU A 187 10.02 7.64 -0.29
CA LEU A 187 9.19 7.36 0.87
C LEU A 187 9.95 6.46 1.83
N ARG A 188 9.80 6.75 3.13
CA ARG A 188 10.25 5.85 4.20
C ARG A 188 9.22 5.80 5.32
N PRO A 189 9.21 4.75 6.15
CA PRO A 189 8.38 4.74 7.35
C PRO A 189 8.73 5.89 8.30
N LEU A 190 7.72 6.47 8.95
CA LEU A 190 7.90 7.46 10.01
C LEU A 190 8.52 6.87 11.28
N GLY A 191 8.50 5.53 11.44
CA GLY A 191 9.02 4.85 12.61
C GLY A 191 8.07 4.95 13.81
N ALA A 192 8.63 5.08 15.01
CA ALA A 192 7.88 5.05 16.27
C ALA A 192 6.78 6.13 16.36
N ASP A 193 7.01 7.30 15.76
CA ASP A 193 6.07 8.42 15.77
C ASP A 193 4.77 8.11 15.00
N ALA A 194 4.71 7.03 14.22
CA ALA A 194 3.47 6.58 13.58
C ALA A 194 2.33 6.29 14.58
N ARG A 195 2.64 5.97 15.84
CA ARG A 195 1.64 5.74 16.90
C ARG A 195 0.93 7.02 17.37
N LEU A 196 1.45 8.21 17.04
CA LEU A 196 0.79 9.48 17.34
C LEU A 196 -0.58 9.61 16.66
N LEU A 197 -0.82 8.85 15.58
CA LEU A 197 -2.11 8.78 14.90
C LEU A 197 -3.09 7.74 15.50
N GLY A 198 -2.73 7.09 16.60
CA GLY A 198 -3.55 6.09 17.30
C GLY A 198 -2.93 4.69 17.34
N PRO A 199 -3.54 3.77 18.10
CA PRO A 199 -2.96 2.47 18.44
C PRO A 199 -2.94 1.48 17.27
N THR A 200 -3.75 1.72 16.24
CA THR A 200 -3.83 0.86 15.04
C THR A 200 -2.61 1.07 14.16
N VAL A 201 -1.57 0.30 14.46
CA VAL A 201 -0.32 0.24 13.71
C VAL A 201 0.00 -1.22 13.37
N LYS A 202 0.76 -1.44 12.29
CA LYS A 202 1.03 -2.77 11.74
C LYS A 202 2.06 -3.52 12.59
N GLY A 203 1.60 -4.31 13.57
CA GLY A 203 2.46 -5.06 14.49
C GLY A 203 3.04 -4.19 15.61
N GLU A 204 3.83 -4.79 16.52
CA GLU A 204 4.68 -4.07 17.45
C GLU A 204 5.74 -3.29 16.65
N LEU A 205 5.34 -2.13 16.14
CA LEU A 205 6.20 -1.11 15.52
C LEU A 205 6.99 -0.34 16.60
N ASP A 206 7.14 -0.95 17.77
CA ASP A 206 8.13 -0.60 18.77
C ASP A 206 9.33 -1.45 18.44
N GLY A 207 10.45 -0.85 18.06
CA GLY A 207 11.73 -1.51 18.34
C GLY A 207 12.03 -2.87 17.68
N GLU A 208 11.14 -3.49 16.91
CA GLU A 208 11.33 -4.87 16.45
C GLU A 208 11.15 -4.98 14.95
N PHE A 209 10.10 -4.41 14.36
CA PHE A 209 9.92 -4.45 12.89
C PHE A 209 11.00 -3.64 12.12
N ALA A 210 11.44 -2.53 12.71
CA ALA A 210 12.63 -1.77 12.32
C ALA A 210 13.77 -1.96 13.35
N GLY A 211 13.67 -2.94 14.24
CA GLY A 211 14.64 -3.19 15.31
C GLY A 211 14.83 -2.06 16.33
N GLY A 212 14.15 -0.91 16.23
CA GLY A 212 14.48 0.28 17.04
C GLY A 212 15.95 0.68 16.89
N ARG A 213 16.60 0.09 15.89
CA ARG A 213 18.02 0.11 15.66
C ARG A 213 18.29 1.36 14.86
N PRO A 214 19.32 2.13 15.22
CA PRO A 214 19.83 3.18 14.36
C PRO A 214 20.01 2.65 12.93
N GLY A 215 19.60 3.45 11.94
CA GLY A 215 19.77 3.13 10.53
C GLY A 215 18.69 2.22 9.89
N ALA A 216 17.68 1.77 10.63
CA ALA A 216 16.68 0.86 10.09
C ALA A 216 15.85 1.45 8.92
N VAL A 217 15.61 2.76 8.94
CA VAL A 217 14.87 3.51 7.91
C VAL A 217 15.80 4.36 7.02
N GLU A 218 17.09 4.04 7.00
CA GLU A 218 18.03 4.66 6.06
C GLU A 218 17.83 4.08 4.66
N PHE A 219 17.91 4.96 3.66
CA PHE A 219 17.85 4.56 2.26
C PHE A 219 19.09 3.78 1.87
N LEU A 220 18.91 2.75 1.04
CA LEU A 220 20.04 2.03 0.48
C LEU A 220 20.77 2.92 -0.53
N PRO A 221 22.09 2.78 -0.71
CA PRO A 221 22.85 3.58 -1.69
C PRO A 221 22.26 3.56 -3.10
N ALA A 222 21.73 2.42 -3.54
CA ALA A 222 21.09 2.27 -4.85
C ALA A 222 19.79 3.08 -5.01
N ALA A 223 19.17 3.49 -3.90
CA ALA A 223 17.92 4.24 -3.85
C ALA A 223 18.06 5.56 -3.05
N ALA A 224 19.28 6.04 -2.83
CA ALA A 224 19.52 7.24 -2.06
C ALA A 224 18.93 8.47 -2.76
N PRO A 225 18.21 9.33 -2.02
CA PRO A 225 17.77 10.64 -2.51
C PRO A 225 18.95 11.51 -2.93
N ARG A 226 18.74 12.35 -3.95
CA ARG A 226 19.64 13.47 -4.30
C ARG A 226 19.07 14.79 -3.81
N ASP A 227 19.93 15.79 -3.72
CA ASP A 227 19.50 17.16 -3.42
C ASP A 227 18.40 17.62 -4.38
N GLY A 228 17.35 18.21 -3.82
CA GLY A 228 16.15 18.63 -4.57
C GLY A 228 15.08 17.56 -4.76
N GLU A 229 15.36 16.28 -4.47
CA GLU A 229 14.34 15.22 -4.50
C GLU A 229 13.53 15.21 -3.19
N LEU A 230 12.21 15.06 -3.30
CA LEU A 230 11.34 15.09 -2.11
C LEU A 230 11.50 13.80 -1.30
N VAL A 231 11.73 13.93 0.00
CA VAL A 231 11.74 12.80 0.95
C VAL A 231 10.57 12.93 1.92
N VAL A 232 9.73 11.90 2.01
CA VAL A 232 8.56 11.89 2.88
C VAL A 232 8.62 10.70 3.84
N ALA A 233 8.55 11.00 5.13
CA ALA A 233 8.33 10.00 6.17
C ALA A 233 6.82 9.77 6.32
N LYS A 234 6.35 8.55 6.04
CA LYS A 234 4.92 8.22 6.03
C LYS A 234 4.51 7.40 7.27
N PRO A 235 3.39 7.73 7.93
CA PRO A 235 2.97 7.06 9.16
C PRO A 235 2.27 5.72 8.89
N ARG A 236 1.86 5.43 7.66
CA ARG A 236 1.12 4.21 7.27
C ARG A 236 1.64 3.66 5.94
N ALA A 237 0.95 2.64 5.42
CA ALA A 237 1.37 1.90 4.23
C ALA A 237 1.45 2.80 2.99
N SER A 238 0.39 3.53 2.69
CA SER A 238 0.31 4.40 1.52
C SER A 238 1.21 5.64 1.64
N ALA A 239 1.86 6.01 0.53
CA ALA A 239 2.58 7.27 0.39
C ALA A 239 1.70 8.51 0.57
N PHE A 240 0.38 8.40 0.36
CA PHE A 240 -0.55 9.53 0.38
C PHE A 240 -1.23 9.75 1.74
N PHE A 241 -1.31 8.69 2.56
CA PHE A 241 -2.06 8.76 3.82
C PHE A 241 -1.36 9.64 4.85
N HIS A 242 -1.97 10.77 5.19
CA HIS A 242 -1.43 11.77 6.14
C HIS A 242 -0.04 12.28 5.73
N THR A 243 0.16 12.52 4.43
CA THR A 243 1.39 13.11 3.89
C THR A 243 1.06 14.23 2.89
N PRO A 244 2.03 15.10 2.51
CA PRO A 244 1.81 16.13 1.51
C PRO A 244 1.91 15.62 0.06
N VAL A 245 2.04 14.30 -0.18
CA VAL A 245 2.38 13.77 -1.52
C VAL A 245 1.34 14.14 -2.57
N ALA A 246 0.04 14.00 -2.30
CA ALA A 246 -1.00 14.39 -3.25
C ALA A 246 -0.89 15.88 -3.62
N THR A 247 -0.81 16.75 -2.61
CA THR A 247 -0.70 18.20 -2.80
C THR A 247 0.55 18.57 -3.59
N TYR A 248 1.69 17.95 -3.28
CA TYR A 248 2.94 18.15 -3.98
C TYR A 248 2.83 17.78 -5.46
N LEU A 249 2.33 16.57 -5.78
CA LEU A 249 2.20 16.11 -7.15
C LEU A 249 1.24 16.99 -7.98
N HIS A 250 0.10 17.38 -7.40
CA HIS A 250 -0.83 18.29 -8.08
C HIS A 250 -0.26 19.70 -8.28
N SER A 251 0.64 20.16 -7.42
CA SER A 251 1.34 21.45 -7.61
C SER A 251 2.37 21.41 -8.75
N LEU A 252 2.85 20.22 -9.13
CA LEU A 252 3.79 19.96 -10.24
C LEU A 252 3.09 19.55 -11.56
N PRO A 253 1.82 19.94 -11.71
CA PRO A 253 0.82 19.31 -12.59
C PRO A 253 1.16 17.90 -13.10
N VAL A 254 1.47 16.98 -12.19
CA VAL A 254 1.71 15.56 -12.50
C VAL A 254 0.40 14.91 -12.92
N ASP A 255 0.42 14.15 -14.01
CA ASP A 255 -0.75 13.44 -14.55
C ASP A 255 -0.59 11.91 -14.50
N SER A 256 0.60 11.42 -14.16
CA SER A 256 0.86 10.00 -13.98
C SER A 256 1.91 9.73 -12.92
N VAL A 257 1.82 8.59 -12.26
CA VAL A 257 2.84 8.13 -11.32
C VAL A 257 3.40 6.77 -11.75
N VAL A 258 4.72 6.65 -11.65
CA VAL A 258 5.47 5.41 -11.79
C VAL A 258 5.88 4.97 -10.39
N VAL A 259 5.54 3.74 -10.00
CA VAL A 259 5.73 3.24 -8.63
C VAL A 259 6.75 2.10 -8.62
N ALA A 260 7.72 2.21 -7.71
CA ALA A 260 8.75 1.22 -7.42
C ALA A 260 8.91 1.05 -5.90
N GLY A 261 9.59 -0.03 -5.47
CA GLY A 261 9.96 -0.27 -4.09
C GLY A 261 9.18 -1.38 -3.39
N CYS A 262 8.81 -1.17 -2.13
CA CYS A 262 8.51 -2.23 -1.19
C CYS A 262 7.36 -1.92 -0.22
N THR A 263 6.58 -2.90 0.27
CA THR A 263 6.41 -4.23 -0.36
C THR A 263 5.34 -4.18 -1.43
N THR A 264 5.48 -4.99 -2.48
CA THR A 264 4.49 -5.14 -3.54
C THR A 264 3.07 -5.31 -3.00
N SER A 265 2.87 -6.20 -2.02
CA SER A 265 1.56 -6.47 -1.41
C SER A 265 1.11 -5.51 -0.31
N GLY A 266 1.98 -4.60 0.12
CA GLY A 266 1.76 -3.73 1.25
C GLY A 266 1.77 -2.27 0.84
N CYS A 267 2.88 -1.59 1.09
CA CYS A 267 3.02 -0.15 0.88
C CYS A 267 2.92 0.23 -0.60
N VAL A 268 3.44 -0.59 -1.52
CA VAL A 268 3.30 -0.36 -2.97
C VAL A 268 1.82 -0.43 -3.35
N ARG A 269 1.13 -1.54 -3.04
CA ARG A 269 -0.32 -1.68 -3.34
C ARG A 269 -1.16 -0.57 -2.72
N ALA A 270 -0.93 -0.21 -1.47
CA ALA A 270 -1.65 0.89 -0.82
C ALA A 270 -1.41 2.23 -1.52
N THR A 271 -0.16 2.51 -1.91
CA THR A 271 0.21 3.72 -2.65
C THR A 271 -0.42 3.73 -4.04
N VAL A 272 -0.48 2.59 -4.72
CA VAL A 272 -1.11 2.45 -6.05
C VAL A 272 -2.60 2.72 -6.00
N VAL A 273 -3.31 2.13 -5.02
CA VAL A 273 -4.75 2.37 -4.85
C VAL A 273 -5.02 3.85 -4.56
N ASP A 274 -4.27 4.47 -3.66
CA ASP A 274 -4.45 5.89 -3.35
C ASP A 274 -4.07 6.79 -4.53
N ALA A 275 -3.00 6.49 -5.28
CA ALA A 275 -2.64 7.23 -6.49
C ALA A 275 -3.78 7.24 -7.51
N PHE A 276 -4.37 6.06 -7.75
CA PHE A 276 -5.55 5.93 -8.60
C PHE A 276 -6.73 6.72 -8.04
N SER A 277 -7.01 6.66 -6.73
CA SER A 277 -8.08 7.41 -6.08
C SER A 277 -7.87 8.93 -6.11
N HIS A 278 -6.62 9.40 -6.14
CA HIS A 278 -6.26 10.80 -6.33
C HIS A 278 -6.25 11.25 -7.79
N GLY A 279 -6.58 10.36 -8.74
CA GLY A 279 -6.75 10.69 -10.15
C GLY A 279 -5.46 10.66 -10.98
N PHE A 280 -4.38 10.05 -10.48
CA PHE A 280 -3.17 9.84 -11.27
C PHE A 280 -3.26 8.55 -12.09
N ALA A 281 -2.92 8.61 -13.37
CA ALA A 281 -2.70 7.38 -14.12
C ALA A 281 -1.49 6.64 -13.52
N THR A 282 -1.67 5.39 -13.11
CA THR A 282 -0.75 4.70 -12.21
C THR A 282 -0.08 3.53 -12.91
N PHE A 283 1.25 3.46 -12.79
CA PHE A 283 2.08 2.45 -13.44
C PHE A 283 3.01 1.79 -12.42
N VAL A 284 3.02 0.46 -12.38
CA VAL A 284 3.91 -0.31 -11.49
C VAL A 284 5.00 -0.97 -12.32
N VAL A 285 6.25 -0.78 -11.95
CA VAL A 285 7.37 -1.39 -12.69
C VAL A 285 7.69 -2.75 -12.10
N GLU A 286 7.36 -3.82 -12.83
CA GLU A 286 7.42 -5.21 -12.35
C GLU A 286 8.79 -5.57 -11.76
N GLN A 287 9.88 -5.21 -12.44
CA GLN A 287 11.24 -5.52 -12.00
C GLN A 287 11.73 -4.67 -10.83
N ALA A 288 11.05 -3.56 -10.53
CA ALA A 288 11.47 -2.59 -9.51
C ALA A 288 10.57 -2.59 -8.28
N VAL A 289 9.68 -3.58 -8.14
CA VAL A 289 8.92 -3.83 -6.92
C VAL A 289 9.27 -5.19 -6.35
N PHE A 290 9.29 -5.30 -5.03
CA PHE A 290 9.67 -6.54 -4.36
C PHE A 290 8.82 -6.85 -3.13
N ASP A 291 8.77 -8.13 -2.79
CA ASP A 291 8.08 -8.66 -1.62
C ASP A 291 8.85 -9.85 -1.07
N ARG A 292 8.64 -10.15 0.22
CA ARG A 292 9.21 -11.34 0.87
C ARG A 292 8.48 -12.61 0.47
N SER A 293 7.25 -12.49 -0.03
CA SER A 293 6.43 -13.60 -0.52
C SER A 293 6.17 -13.46 -2.02
N ARG A 294 6.67 -14.43 -2.79
CA ARG A 294 6.46 -14.46 -4.25
C ARG A 294 4.98 -14.57 -4.62
N LEU A 295 4.20 -15.35 -3.86
CA LEU A 295 2.75 -15.48 -4.07
C LEU A 295 2.04 -14.15 -3.79
N SER A 296 2.37 -13.49 -2.68
CA SER A 296 1.77 -12.19 -2.33
C SER A 296 2.12 -11.11 -3.36
N ALA A 297 3.34 -11.12 -3.88
CA ALA A 297 3.74 -10.26 -4.99
C ALA A 297 2.91 -10.55 -6.25
N ALA A 298 2.75 -11.82 -6.64
CA ALA A 298 1.99 -12.18 -7.82
C ALA A 298 0.51 -11.75 -7.75
N VAL A 299 -0.15 -12.07 -6.63
CA VAL A 299 -1.54 -11.67 -6.37
C VAL A 299 -1.69 -10.16 -6.44
N SER A 300 -0.77 -9.43 -5.82
CA SER A 300 -0.87 -7.97 -5.76
C SER A 300 -0.61 -7.33 -7.12
N LEU A 301 0.38 -7.80 -7.88
CA LEU A 301 0.63 -7.34 -9.25
C LEU A 301 -0.59 -7.59 -10.13
N TYR A 302 -1.19 -8.77 -10.05
CA TYR A 302 -2.37 -9.12 -10.82
C TYR A 302 -3.56 -8.22 -10.50
N GLU A 303 -3.86 -8.04 -9.22
CA GLU A 303 -4.97 -7.18 -8.80
C GLU A 303 -4.73 -5.71 -9.16
N MET A 304 -3.50 -5.22 -9.01
CA MET A 304 -3.14 -3.86 -9.42
C MET A 304 -3.31 -3.69 -10.93
N ASP A 305 -2.75 -4.59 -11.75
CA ASP A 305 -2.87 -4.57 -13.22
C ASP A 305 -4.33 -4.61 -13.68
N ALA A 306 -5.16 -5.37 -12.96
CA ALA A 306 -6.55 -5.54 -13.33
C ALA A 306 -7.46 -4.40 -12.90
N LYS A 307 -7.12 -3.62 -11.85
CA LYS A 307 -8.07 -2.69 -11.22
C LYS A 307 -7.57 -1.25 -11.06
N TYR A 308 -6.28 -1.04 -10.85
CA TYR A 308 -5.77 0.22 -10.30
C TYR A 308 -4.59 0.82 -11.06
N ALA A 309 -3.83 0.01 -11.79
CA ALA A 309 -2.61 0.42 -12.47
C ALA A 309 -2.37 -0.41 -13.73
N ASP A 310 -1.42 0.03 -14.56
CA ASP A 310 -0.77 -0.86 -15.52
C ASP A 310 0.56 -1.38 -14.97
N VAL A 311 0.74 -2.70 -14.95
CA VAL A 311 2.04 -3.31 -14.62
C VAL A 311 2.90 -3.36 -15.89
N VAL A 312 3.95 -2.55 -15.91
CA VAL A 312 4.83 -2.32 -17.07
C VAL A 312 6.22 -2.90 -16.85
N GLN A 313 6.98 -3.02 -17.93
CA GLN A 313 8.38 -3.41 -17.87
C GLN A 313 9.28 -2.22 -17.59
N LEU A 314 10.43 -2.52 -16.99
CA LEU A 314 11.48 -1.55 -16.73
C LEU A 314 11.87 -0.74 -17.97
N ASP A 315 12.20 -1.39 -19.08
CA ASP A 315 12.70 -0.69 -20.28
C ASP A 315 11.67 0.29 -20.85
N ASP A 316 10.41 -0.13 -20.83
CA ASP A 316 9.27 0.66 -21.29
C ASP A 316 9.01 1.88 -20.36
N ALA A 317 9.10 1.67 -19.04
CA ALA A 317 8.99 2.77 -18.06
C ALA A 317 10.19 3.75 -18.15
N THR A 318 11.41 3.24 -18.33
CA THR A 318 12.60 4.10 -18.47
C THR A 318 12.55 4.91 -19.75
N GLY A 319 12.19 4.30 -20.89
CA GLY A 319 12.07 5.03 -22.16
C GLY A 319 10.98 6.10 -22.13
N TRP A 320 9.88 5.86 -21.41
CA TRP A 320 8.86 6.89 -21.20
C TRP A 320 9.36 8.06 -20.36
N MET A 321 10.05 7.80 -19.24
CA MET A 321 10.53 8.86 -18.35
C MET A 321 11.67 9.70 -18.95
N GLU A 322 12.50 9.12 -19.81
CA GLU A 322 13.57 9.86 -20.50
C GLU A 322 13.05 10.82 -21.57
N GLY A 323 11.83 10.58 -22.07
CA GLY A 323 11.28 11.29 -23.22
C GLY A 323 11.83 10.77 -24.55
N PRO A 324 11.29 11.26 -25.68
CA PRO A 324 11.86 11.03 -27.00
C PRO A 324 13.23 11.70 -27.18
#